data_AF-A0A9P4IW32-F1
#
_entry.id   AF-A0A9P4IW32-F1
#
_cell.length_a   1.000
_cell.length_b   1.000
_cell.length_c   1.000
_cell.angle_alpha   90.00
_cell.angle_beta   90.00
_cell.angle_gamma   90.00
#
_symmetry.space_group_name_H-M   'P 1'
#
loop_
_entity.id
_entity.type
_entity.pdbx_description
1 polymer ?
#
loop_
_entity_poly.entity_id
_entity_poly.type
_entity_poly.pdbx_seq_one_letter_code
_entity_poly.pdbx_strand_id
1 'polypeptide(L)'
;MNIALSQMFAFTSFRVLKRFYLLSNRDEVAIVCESKRLQTVFFSAFPCLLDCNFQIGGHLGISGLVALGQTFRNLESVMFPGAYDVLELESVVTPLFPELTDLGLDEIVCEDPTSILEAERVSRILHRHAPQARLSLYDQTDIFGSWVRQELQRLQWNDIRFNQGV
;
A
#
# COMPACT_ATOMS: atom_id res chain seq x y z
N MET A 1 -18.00 18.33 -6.44
CA MET A 1 -17.53 18.38 -5.03
C MET A 1 -18.75 18.55 -4.14
N ASN A 2 -19.35 17.51 -3.49
CA ASN A 2 -20.32 17.81 -2.39
C ASN A 2 -20.97 16.72 -1.51
N ILE A 3 -20.79 15.39 -1.65
CA ILE A 3 -21.49 14.46 -0.73
C ILE A 3 -20.56 13.43 -0.06
N ALA A 4 -19.61 12.84 -0.79
CA ALA A 4 -18.71 11.83 -0.23
C ALA A 4 -17.74 12.43 0.83
N LEU A 5 -17.11 13.58 0.53
CA LEU A 5 -16.18 14.24 1.46
C LEU A 5 -16.86 14.72 2.75
N SER A 6 -18.05 15.33 2.66
CA SER A 6 -18.79 15.83 3.83
C SER A 6 -19.27 14.70 4.74
N GLN A 7 -19.57 13.51 4.21
CA GLN A 7 -19.87 12.32 5.00
C GLN A 7 -18.60 11.69 5.61
N MET A 8 -17.45 11.76 4.94
CA MET A 8 -16.17 11.29 5.50
C MET A 8 -15.67 12.14 6.67
N PHE A 9 -15.97 13.44 6.70
CA PHE A 9 -15.66 14.30 7.84
C PHE A 9 -16.59 14.12 9.04
N ALA A 10 -17.69 13.36 8.91
CA ALA A 10 -18.53 12.98 10.05
C ALA A 10 -17.89 11.88 10.93
N PHE A 11 -16.75 11.32 10.51
CA PHE A 11 -16.00 10.28 11.23
C PHE A 11 -15.15 10.82 12.38
N THR A 12 -15.70 11.72 13.20
CA THR A 12 -15.05 12.09 14.45
C THR A 12 -15.13 10.90 15.43
N SER A 13 -14.01 10.16 15.52
CA SER A 13 -13.65 9.21 16.58
C SER A 13 -14.23 7.79 16.52
N PHE A 14 -13.84 6.98 15.53
CA PHE A 14 -13.96 5.52 15.65
C PHE A 14 -12.77 4.92 16.41
N ARG A 15 -12.66 5.27 17.69
CA ARG A 15 -11.50 4.90 18.54
C ARG A 15 -11.33 3.40 18.78
N VAL A 16 -12.34 2.61 18.45
CA VAL A 16 -12.33 1.15 18.62
C VAL A 16 -12.35 0.40 17.28
N LEU A 17 -12.42 1.10 16.16
CA LEU A 17 -12.45 0.44 14.85
C LEU A 17 -11.07 -0.13 14.57
N LYS A 18 -11.02 -1.45 14.45
CA LYS A 18 -9.81 -2.20 14.14
C LYS A 18 -9.69 -2.57 12.67
N ARG A 19 -10.82 -2.60 11.95
CA ARG A 19 -10.87 -3.04 10.55
C ARG A 19 -11.67 -2.06 9.71
N PHE A 20 -11.12 -1.66 8.58
CA PHE A 20 -11.77 -0.76 7.65
C PHE A 20 -11.68 -1.35 6.24
N TYR A 21 -12.85 -1.53 5.61
CA TYR A 21 -12.96 -2.04 4.24
C TYR A 21 -13.70 -1.01 3.41
N LEU A 22 -13.08 -0.57 2.32
CA LEU A 22 -13.66 0.39 1.39
C LEU A 22 -13.61 -0.18 -0.02
N LEU A 23 -14.75 -0.68 -0.48
CA LEU A 23 -14.96 -1.13 -1.86
C LEU A 23 -15.67 -0.01 -2.64
N SER A 24 -15.04 0.52 -3.67
CA SER A 24 -15.62 1.58 -4.51
C SER A 24 -15.18 1.41 -5.96
N ASN A 25 -16.11 1.33 -6.90
CA ASN A 25 -15.78 1.42 -8.32
C ASN A 25 -15.66 2.87 -8.82
N ARG A 26 -15.66 3.85 -7.92
CA ARG A 26 -15.60 5.28 -8.27
C ARG A 26 -14.26 5.89 -7.87
N ASP A 27 -13.65 6.60 -8.80
CA ASP A 27 -12.40 7.37 -8.63
C ASP A 27 -12.53 8.50 -7.59
N GLU A 28 -13.76 8.92 -7.27
CA GLU A 28 -14.03 9.99 -6.30
C GLU A 28 -13.43 9.72 -4.91
N VAL A 29 -13.20 8.44 -4.57
CA VAL A 29 -12.54 8.02 -3.32
C VAL A 29 -11.02 8.16 -3.42
N ALA A 30 -10.43 7.95 -4.60
CA ALA A 30 -9.00 8.14 -4.83
C ALA A 30 -8.57 9.60 -4.57
N ILE A 31 -9.45 10.57 -4.87
CA ILE A 31 -9.22 12.00 -4.59
C ILE A 31 -8.95 12.28 -3.11
N VAL A 32 -9.59 11.55 -2.19
CA VAL A 32 -9.35 11.69 -0.74
C VAL A 32 -7.94 11.23 -0.38
N CYS A 33 -7.48 10.20 -1.08
CA CYS A 33 -6.16 9.63 -0.96
C CYS A 33 -5.09 10.34 -1.80
N GLU A 34 -5.39 11.41 -2.51
CA GLU A 34 -4.38 12.24 -3.22
C GLU A 34 -3.96 13.46 -2.39
N SER A 35 -4.85 13.98 -1.54
CA SER A 35 -4.52 15.14 -0.70
C SER A 35 -3.94 14.72 0.64
N LYS A 36 -2.67 15.07 0.89
CA LYS A 36 -2.00 14.85 2.18
C LYS A 36 -2.82 15.33 3.38
N ARG A 37 -3.48 16.49 3.25
CA ARG A 37 -4.35 17.04 4.30
C ARG A 37 -5.56 16.14 4.55
N LEU A 38 -6.21 15.65 3.49
CA LEU A 38 -7.37 14.78 3.61
C LEU A 38 -6.99 13.40 4.16
N GLN A 39 -5.87 12.83 3.70
CA GLN A 39 -5.30 11.59 4.24
C GLN A 39 -5.06 11.70 5.74
N THR A 40 -4.40 12.76 6.22
CA THR A 40 -4.14 12.93 7.66
C THR A 40 -5.43 13.00 8.47
N VAL A 41 -6.41 13.80 8.03
CA VAL A 41 -7.69 13.91 8.74
C VAL A 41 -8.42 12.56 8.74
N PHE A 42 -8.50 11.91 7.58
CA PHE A 42 -9.15 10.61 7.44
C PHE A 42 -8.50 9.54 8.32
N PHE A 43 -7.18 9.36 8.23
CA PHE A 43 -6.48 8.33 9.00
C PHE A 43 -6.50 8.60 10.51
N SER A 44 -6.47 9.88 10.93
CA SER A 44 -6.56 10.24 12.35
C SER A 44 -7.89 9.84 13.02
N ALA A 45 -8.94 9.54 12.24
CA ALA A 45 -10.23 9.08 12.74
C ALA A 45 -10.20 7.65 13.32
N PHE A 46 -9.18 6.85 12.97
CA PHE A 46 -9.11 5.41 13.24
C PHE A 46 -7.83 5.03 14.01
N PRO A 47 -7.57 5.59 15.20
CA PRO A 47 -6.28 5.44 15.90
C PRO A 47 -5.93 4.00 16.31
N CYS A 48 -6.88 3.07 16.24
CA CYS A 48 -6.69 1.66 16.59
C CYS A 48 -6.86 0.71 15.39
N LEU A 49 -6.72 1.24 14.16
CA LEU A 49 -6.82 0.45 12.95
C LEU A 49 -5.66 -0.55 12.85
N LEU A 50 -5.98 -1.81 12.59
CA LEU A 50 -5.05 -2.92 12.44
C LEU A 50 -5.14 -3.55 11.04
N ASP A 51 -6.33 -3.57 10.45
CA ASP A 51 -6.56 -4.12 9.12
C ASP A 51 -7.24 -3.08 8.24
N CYS A 52 -6.67 -2.84 7.06
CA CYS A 52 -7.17 -1.86 6.13
C CYS A 52 -7.18 -2.40 4.71
N ASN A 53 -8.34 -2.38 4.07
CA ASN A 53 -8.49 -2.86 2.71
C ASN A 53 -9.23 -1.81 1.89
N PHE A 54 -8.50 -1.21 0.96
CA PHE A 54 -9.08 -0.39 -0.08
C PHE A 54 -9.22 -1.29 -1.30
N GLN A 55 -10.39 -1.34 -1.91
CA GLN A 55 -10.61 -1.93 -3.23
C GLN A 55 -11.32 -0.87 -4.04
N ILE A 56 -10.54 0.11 -4.49
CA ILE A 56 -11.08 1.26 -5.20
C ILE A 56 -10.66 1.23 -6.68
N GLY A 57 -11.56 1.61 -7.58
CA GLY A 57 -11.33 1.57 -9.03
C GLY A 57 -10.31 2.59 -9.55
N GLY A 58 -9.88 3.52 -8.70
CA GLY A 58 -8.85 4.52 -9.03
C GLY A 58 -7.48 4.13 -8.49
N HIS A 59 -6.43 4.54 -9.19
CA HIS A 59 -5.05 4.26 -8.77
C HIS A 59 -4.66 5.08 -7.55
N LEU A 60 -4.45 4.41 -6.41
CA LEU A 60 -3.84 5.04 -5.25
C LEU A 60 -2.35 5.17 -5.50
N GLY A 61 -1.85 6.41 -5.49
CA GLY A 61 -0.43 6.68 -5.63
C GLY A 61 0.37 6.29 -4.38
N ILE A 62 1.69 6.20 -4.54
CA ILE A 62 2.62 5.86 -3.46
C ILE A 62 2.53 6.82 -2.26
N SER A 63 2.16 8.08 -2.49
CA SER A 63 1.94 9.08 -1.44
C SER A 63 0.84 8.67 -0.44
N GLY A 64 -0.21 7.98 -0.91
CA GLY A 64 -1.27 7.43 -0.06
C GLY A 64 -0.75 6.30 0.83
N LEU A 65 0.06 5.40 0.27
CA LEU A 65 0.70 4.32 1.01
C LEU A 65 1.66 4.85 2.08
N VAL A 66 2.46 5.88 1.74
CA VAL A 66 3.35 6.57 2.68
C VAL A 66 2.57 7.17 3.84
N ALA A 67 1.50 7.91 3.56
CA ALA A 67 0.69 8.52 4.60
C ALA A 67 0.02 7.49 5.52
N LEU A 68 -0.40 6.35 4.95
CA LEU A 68 -0.98 5.24 5.69
C LEU A 68 0.05 4.63 6.66
N GLY A 69 1.25 4.30 6.19
CA GLY A 69 2.32 3.74 7.04
C GLY A 69 2.92 4.72 8.06
N GLN A 70 2.89 6.02 7.76
CA GLN A 70 3.27 7.05 8.73
C GLN A 70 2.23 7.20 9.85
N THR A 71 0.95 6.95 9.55
CA THR A 71 -0.14 7.12 10.52
C THR A 71 -0.37 5.85 11.35
N PHE A 72 -0.32 4.66 10.74
CA PHE A 72 -0.66 3.39 11.39
C PHE A 72 0.57 2.49 11.53
N ARG A 73 1.37 2.75 12.58
CA ARG A 73 2.60 1.96 12.86
C ARG A 73 2.33 0.51 13.26
N ASN A 74 1.16 0.25 13.83
CA ASN A 74 0.74 -1.07 14.34
C ASN A 74 -0.21 -1.78 13.37
N LEU A 75 -0.24 -1.36 12.10
CA LEU A 75 -1.07 -2.01 11.12
C LEU A 75 -0.55 -3.42 10.87
N GLU A 76 -1.43 -4.40 10.93
CA GLU A 76 -1.14 -5.83 10.74
C GLU A 76 -1.37 -6.23 9.27
N SER A 77 -2.40 -5.69 8.64
CA SER A 77 -2.77 -6.02 7.26
C SER A 77 -3.14 -4.78 6.46
N VAL A 78 -2.62 -4.70 5.23
CA VAL A 78 -3.04 -3.71 4.25
C VAL A 78 -3.25 -4.34 2.88
N MET A 79 -4.39 -4.05 2.26
CA MET A 79 -4.61 -4.21 0.83
C MET A 79 -4.79 -2.81 0.25
N PHE A 80 -3.82 -2.38 -0.55
CA PHE A 80 -3.77 -1.06 -1.14
C PHE A 80 -3.55 -1.22 -2.66
N PRO A 81 -4.61 -1.36 -3.46
CA PRO A 81 -4.54 -1.50 -4.90
C PRO A 81 -4.20 -0.17 -5.55
N GLY A 82 -3.36 -0.22 -6.56
CA GLY A 82 -2.78 0.94 -7.20
C GLY A 82 -1.55 0.58 -8.04
N ALA A 83 -1.06 1.57 -8.77
CA ALA A 83 0.16 1.48 -9.54
C ALA A 83 1.25 2.27 -8.81
N TYR A 84 2.27 1.58 -8.32
CA TYR A 84 3.25 2.14 -7.40
C TYR A 84 4.61 2.29 -8.04
N ASP A 85 5.08 3.53 -8.21
CA ASP A 85 6.51 3.78 -8.30
C ASP A 85 7.12 3.61 -6.89
N VAL A 86 7.64 2.41 -6.64
CA VAL A 86 8.26 2.07 -5.35
C VAL A 86 9.57 2.84 -5.14
N LEU A 87 10.23 3.33 -6.19
CA LEU A 87 11.49 4.07 -6.05
C LEU A 87 11.30 5.39 -5.30
N GLU A 88 10.09 5.97 -5.32
CA GLU A 88 9.78 7.15 -4.51
C GLU A 88 9.97 6.93 -3.00
N LEU A 89 9.85 5.68 -2.54
CA LEU A 89 10.05 5.33 -1.12
C LEU A 89 11.51 5.39 -0.68
N GLU A 90 12.49 5.50 -1.59
CA GLU A 90 13.91 5.58 -1.20
C GLU A 90 14.22 6.76 -0.29
N SER A 91 13.50 7.86 -0.48
CA SER A 91 13.62 9.07 0.33
C SER A 91 13.06 8.89 1.75
N VAL A 92 12.26 7.85 1.99
CA VAL A 92 11.64 7.56 3.28
C VAL A 92 12.63 6.76 4.12
N VAL A 93 13.23 7.43 5.11
CA VAL A 93 14.28 6.83 5.96
C VAL A 93 13.74 5.76 6.89
N THR A 94 12.55 5.96 7.45
CA THR A 94 11.95 5.05 8.42
C THR A 94 11.10 3.98 7.73
N PRO A 95 11.21 2.69 8.11
CA PRO A 95 10.29 1.64 7.67
C PRO A 95 8.85 2.09 7.85
N LEU A 96 7.95 1.90 6.88
CA LEU A 96 6.56 2.38 6.95
C LEU A 96 5.67 1.44 7.77
N PHE A 97 5.93 0.14 7.70
CA PHE A 97 5.06 -0.92 8.17
C PHE A 97 5.86 -1.97 8.97
N PRO A 98 6.42 -1.59 10.14
CA PRO A 98 7.34 -2.45 10.88
C PRO A 98 6.70 -3.74 11.41
N GLU A 99 5.40 -3.68 11.78
CA GLU A 99 4.64 -4.79 12.39
C GLU A 99 3.69 -5.48 11.39
N LEU A 100 3.74 -5.09 10.12
CA LEU A 100 2.80 -5.57 9.12
C LEU A 100 3.10 -7.02 8.77
N THR A 101 2.07 -7.85 8.80
CA THR A 101 2.12 -9.27 8.45
C THR A 101 1.61 -9.53 7.05
N ASP A 102 0.84 -8.61 6.47
CA ASP A 102 0.26 -8.74 5.13
C ASP A 102 0.26 -7.42 4.36
N LEU A 103 0.92 -7.42 3.20
CA LEU A 103 0.99 -6.30 2.25
C LEU A 103 0.45 -6.74 0.89
N GLY A 104 -0.71 -6.22 0.50
CA GLY A 104 -1.28 -6.39 -0.83
C GLY A 104 -1.09 -5.13 -1.68
N LEU A 105 -0.43 -5.29 -2.83
CA LEU A 105 -0.27 -4.25 -3.86
C LEU A 105 -0.70 -4.83 -5.20
N ASP A 106 -1.25 -4.00 -6.09
CA ASP A 106 -1.67 -4.48 -7.41
C ASP A 106 -0.51 -4.51 -8.39
N GLU A 107 0.07 -3.35 -8.67
CA GLU A 107 1.08 -3.16 -9.69
C GLU A 107 2.26 -2.33 -9.15
N ILE A 108 3.49 -2.78 -9.43
CA ILE A 108 4.68 -1.94 -9.25
C ILE A 108 5.05 -1.38 -10.62
N VAL A 109 5.03 -0.07 -10.73
CA VAL A 109 5.46 0.67 -11.92
C VAL A 109 6.99 0.68 -11.94
N CYS A 110 7.54 0.43 -13.13
CA CYS A 110 8.97 0.32 -13.36
C CYS A 110 9.30 1.05 -14.66
N GLU A 111 10.39 1.81 -14.69
CA GLU A 111 10.81 2.54 -15.90
C GLU A 111 11.44 1.58 -16.92
N ASP A 112 12.24 0.61 -16.44
CA ASP A 112 12.84 -0.45 -17.25
C ASP A 112 12.47 -1.84 -16.72
N PRO A 113 11.36 -2.45 -17.22
CA PRO A 113 10.93 -3.78 -16.80
C PRO A 113 11.91 -4.90 -17.20
N THR A 114 12.97 -4.59 -17.95
CA THR A 114 14.04 -5.52 -18.32
C THR A 114 15.30 -5.38 -17.45
N SER A 115 15.32 -4.44 -16.51
CA SER A 115 16.42 -4.21 -15.58
C SER A 115 16.33 -5.08 -14.32
N ILE A 116 17.22 -6.07 -14.21
CA ILE A 116 17.40 -6.87 -12.99
C ILE A 116 17.81 -5.97 -11.81
N LEU A 117 18.67 -4.97 -12.04
CA LEU A 117 19.14 -4.07 -10.99
C LEU A 117 18.00 -3.23 -10.40
N GLU A 118 17.03 -2.84 -11.22
CA GLU A 118 15.85 -2.12 -10.77
C GLU A 118 14.93 -3.02 -9.96
N ALA A 119 14.71 -4.27 -10.41
CA ALA A 119 13.97 -5.27 -9.65
C ALA A 119 14.62 -5.54 -8.27
N GLU A 120 15.96 -5.62 -8.21
CA GLU A 120 16.68 -5.75 -6.95
C GLU A 120 16.48 -4.54 -6.03
N ARG A 121 16.54 -3.34 -6.60
CA ARG A 121 16.37 -2.08 -5.88
C ARG A 121 14.97 -1.96 -5.28
N VAL A 122 13.93 -2.19 -6.09
CA VAL A 122 12.53 -2.26 -5.67
C VAL A 122 12.35 -3.26 -4.54
N SER A 123 12.92 -4.47 -4.67
CA SER A 123 12.79 -5.52 -3.66
C SER A 123 13.39 -5.12 -2.31
N ARG A 124 14.57 -4.48 -2.32
CA ARG A 124 15.22 -3.98 -1.09
C ARG A 124 14.43 -2.85 -0.43
N ILE A 125 13.81 -1.98 -1.23
CA ILE A 125 12.96 -0.90 -0.73
C ILE A 125 11.72 -1.49 -0.06
N LEU A 126 11.00 -2.39 -0.73
CA LEU A 126 9.86 -3.09 -0.16
C LEU A 126 10.26 -3.78 1.17
N HIS A 127 11.39 -4.48 1.19
CA HIS A 127 11.85 -5.23 2.36
C HIS A 127 12.19 -4.31 3.52
N ARG A 128 12.77 -3.14 3.23
CA ARG A 128 13.02 -2.12 4.26
C ARG A 128 11.73 -1.63 4.89
N HIS A 129 10.68 -1.41 4.08
CA HIS A 129 9.45 -0.79 4.57
C HIS A 129 8.46 -1.75 5.21
N ALA A 130 8.49 -3.04 4.86
CA ALA A 130 7.59 -4.07 5.39
C ALA A 130 8.30 -5.42 5.59
N PRO A 131 9.40 -5.48 6.38
CA PRO A 131 10.33 -6.62 6.40
C PRO A 131 9.71 -7.96 6.79
N GLN A 132 8.59 -7.95 7.50
CA GLN A 132 7.94 -9.15 8.01
C GLN A 132 6.67 -9.54 7.23
N ALA A 133 6.22 -8.67 6.32
CA ALA A 133 4.89 -8.77 5.74
C ALA A 133 4.84 -9.79 4.61
N ARG A 134 3.94 -10.75 4.62
CA ARG A 134 3.66 -11.52 3.40
C ARG A 134 3.25 -10.56 2.28
N LEU A 135 3.97 -10.60 1.16
CA LEU A 135 3.68 -9.76 0.01
C LEU A 135 2.71 -10.46 -0.94
N SER A 136 1.63 -9.80 -1.31
CA SER A 136 0.69 -10.23 -2.34
C SER A 136 0.70 -9.24 -3.50
N LEU A 137 1.11 -9.69 -4.69
CA LEU A 137 1.11 -8.90 -5.93
C LEU A 137 0.04 -9.43 -6.89
N TYR A 138 -0.91 -8.60 -7.32
CA TYR A 138 -2.11 -9.04 -8.05
C TYR A 138 -2.02 -8.90 -9.59
N ASP A 139 -1.11 -8.06 -10.11
CA ASP A 139 -0.97 -7.86 -11.56
C ASP A 139 0.50 -7.93 -12.07
N GLN A 140 1.39 -8.51 -11.26
CA GLN A 140 2.81 -8.65 -11.62
C GLN A 140 3.13 -10.03 -12.22
N THR A 141 2.60 -10.32 -13.40
CA THR A 141 2.85 -11.59 -14.10
C THR A 141 3.99 -11.52 -15.13
N ASP A 142 4.61 -10.36 -15.27
CA ASP A 142 5.68 -10.10 -16.23
C ASP A 142 7.07 -10.56 -15.75
N ILE A 143 8.06 -10.40 -16.62
CA ILE A 143 9.46 -10.76 -16.34
C ILE A 143 9.99 -9.96 -15.15
N PHE A 144 9.59 -8.69 -15.03
CA PHE A 144 9.99 -7.83 -13.93
C PHE A 144 9.50 -8.36 -12.58
N GLY A 145 8.20 -8.67 -12.46
CA GLY A 145 7.62 -9.28 -11.26
C GLY A 145 8.30 -10.60 -10.87
N SER A 146 8.76 -11.37 -11.86
CA SER A 146 9.53 -12.60 -11.62
C SER A 146 10.90 -12.34 -10.98
N TRP A 147 11.62 -11.29 -11.41
CA TRP A 147 12.88 -10.92 -10.77
C TRP A 147 12.69 -10.31 -9.38
N VAL A 148 11.67 -9.48 -9.21
CA VAL A 148 11.29 -8.97 -7.89
C VAL A 148 11.07 -10.13 -6.93
N ARG A 149 10.30 -11.15 -7.33
CA ARG A 149 10.10 -12.37 -6.52
C ARG A 149 11.42 -13.04 -6.13
N GLN A 150 12.30 -13.26 -7.10
CA GLN A 150 13.56 -13.97 -6.86
C GLN A 150 14.45 -13.22 -5.86
N GLU A 151 14.57 -11.89 -5.98
CA GLU A 151 15.35 -11.10 -5.02
C GLU A 151 14.71 -11.11 -3.64
N LEU A 152 13.39 -10.95 -3.54
CA LEU A 152 12.68 -11.02 -2.25
C LEU A 152 12.86 -12.38 -1.55
N GLN A 153 12.88 -13.48 -2.31
CA GLN A 153 13.22 -14.81 -1.78
C GLN A 153 14.67 -14.88 -1.31
N ARG A 154 15.62 -14.28 -2.05
CA ARG A 154 17.03 -14.20 -1.66
C ARG A 154 17.22 -13.41 -0.37
N LEU A 155 16.41 -12.38 -0.15
CA LEU A 155 16.34 -11.60 1.08
C LEU A 155 15.67 -12.35 2.25
N GLN A 156 15.27 -13.61 2.05
CA GLN A 156 14.59 -14.45 3.05
C GLN A 156 13.24 -13.87 3.52
N TRP A 157 12.51 -13.24 2.61
CA TRP A 157 11.20 -12.70 2.94
C TRP A 157 10.19 -13.83 3.27
N ASN A 158 9.53 -13.70 4.43
CA ASN A 158 8.65 -14.69 5.08
C ASN A 158 7.68 -15.48 4.17
N ASP A 159 7.00 -14.85 3.20
CA ASP A 159 6.12 -15.50 2.20
C ASP A 159 5.80 -14.49 1.08
N ILE A 160 5.72 -14.95 -0.18
CA ILE A 160 5.43 -14.09 -1.35
C ILE A 160 4.42 -14.79 -2.24
N ARG A 161 3.27 -14.14 -2.43
CA ARG A 161 2.18 -14.62 -3.28
C ARG A 161 2.01 -13.70 -4.47
N PHE A 162 1.82 -14.30 -5.63
CA PHE A 162 1.39 -13.59 -6.82
C PHE A 162 0.08 -14.19 -7.23
N ASN A 163 -0.98 -13.40 -7.11
CA ASN A 163 -2.30 -13.82 -7.55
C ASN A 163 -2.45 -13.35 -8.98
N GLN A 164 -2.86 -14.23 -9.88
CA GLN A 164 -3.40 -13.78 -11.15
C GLN A 164 -4.79 -13.23 -10.83
N GLY A 165 -5.04 -11.95 -11.14
CA GLY A 165 -6.38 -11.38 -11.03
C GLY A 165 -7.43 -12.32 -11.61
N VAL A 166 -8.51 -12.55 -10.86
CA VAL A 166 -9.72 -13.24 -11.35
C VAL A 166 -10.63 -12.22 -11.99
#